data_AF-A0A952C2U7-F1
#
_entry.id   AF-A0A952C2U7-F1
#
_cell.length_a   1.000
_cell.length_b   1.000
_cell.length_c   1.000
_cell.angle_alpha   90.00
_cell.angle_beta   90.00
_cell.angle_gamma   90.00
#
_symmetry.space_group_name_H-M   'P 1'
#
loop_
_entity.id
_entity.type
_entity.pdbx_description
1 polymer ?
#
loop_
_entity_poly.entity_id
_entity_poly.type
_entity_poly.pdbx_seq_one_letter_code
_entity_poly.pdbx_strand_id
1 'polypeptide(L)'
;MSREGRQRALESTLAGLNKRYGEGIVMKLGEASRLNVEVIPTGSLSLDIALGVGGVPRGRIIEVYGPESSGKTTICLHVIAEAQRAGGICGFVDVEHALDPAYASRIGVDVNNLYVSQPDTGEQALEIAEALVRSNAMDVVVVDSVAALVPRAEIEGEMGDSHVGLQARLMSQALRKLTGVIKSSNTCMIFTNQLRQKIGIMFGNPETTTGGMALKFYASVRLDVRRIESIKQGDGVVGNRTRVTVKKNKVAPPFRQAEFDIMYNEGISTYGDLLDLGVTYDILSKRGAYYRYNEEMIGQGREASKEYLRQHPELAAEIDSLIRTKAGLPPRQGSGGAGMNGSE
;
A
#
# COMPACT_ATOMS: atom_id res chain seq x y z
N MET A 1 -35.25 10.54 -34.64
CA MET A 1 -35.08 11.52 -33.54
C MET A 1 -33.95 12.47 -33.89
N SER A 2 -34.21 13.78 -33.83
CA SER A 2 -33.16 14.81 -33.92
C SER A 2 -32.15 14.66 -32.77
N ARG A 3 -30.97 15.27 -32.91
CA ARG A 3 -29.93 15.29 -31.86
C ARG A 3 -30.49 15.82 -30.54
N GLU A 4 -31.32 16.86 -30.58
CA GLU A 4 -32.03 17.40 -29.41
C GLU A 4 -33.03 16.41 -28.80
N GLY A 5 -33.77 15.66 -29.64
CA GLY A 5 -34.69 14.64 -29.14
C GLY A 5 -33.97 13.51 -28.41
N ARG A 6 -32.78 13.10 -28.88
CA ARG A 6 -31.92 12.12 -28.19
C ARG A 6 -31.40 12.66 -26.87
N GLN A 7 -31.01 13.93 -26.83
CA GLN A 7 -30.50 14.59 -25.63
C GLN A 7 -31.57 14.68 -24.53
N ARG A 8 -32.80 15.11 -24.86
CA ARG A 8 -33.90 15.18 -23.88
C ARG A 8 -34.31 13.82 -23.34
N ALA A 9 -34.36 12.80 -24.20
CA ALA A 9 -34.66 11.43 -23.78
C ALA A 9 -33.59 10.89 -22.82
N LEU A 10 -32.32 11.18 -23.10
CA LEU A 10 -31.20 10.83 -22.22
C LEU A 10 -31.30 11.56 -20.88
N GLU A 11 -31.55 12.87 -20.87
CA GLU A 11 -31.70 13.67 -19.64
C GLU A 11 -32.86 13.17 -18.76
N SER A 12 -34.01 12.87 -19.36
CA SER A 12 -35.13 12.27 -18.63
C SER A 12 -34.78 10.90 -18.05
N THR A 13 -33.99 10.11 -18.78
CA THR A 13 -33.51 8.80 -18.30
C THR A 13 -32.55 8.97 -17.13
N LEU A 14 -31.58 9.89 -17.25
CA LEU A 14 -30.61 10.20 -16.19
C LEU A 14 -31.30 10.73 -14.93
N ALA A 15 -32.28 11.63 -15.06
CA ALA A 15 -33.09 12.12 -13.94
C ALA A 15 -33.88 10.98 -13.27
N GLY A 16 -34.47 10.09 -14.07
CA GLY A 16 -35.18 8.91 -13.56
C GLY A 16 -34.27 7.88 -12.87
N LEU A 17 -33.00 7.79 -13.27
CA LEU A 17 -31.99 6.95 -12.62
C LEU A 17 -31.50 7.60 -11.32
N ASN A 18 -31.17 8.89 -11.33
CA ASN A 18 -30.74 9.62 -10.14
C ASN A 18 -31.82 9.62 -9.04
N LYS A 19 -33.11 9.77 -9.40
CA LYS A 19 -34.20 9.68 -8.43
C LYS A 19 -34.34 8.29 -7.78
N ARG A 20 -34.00 7.22 -8.52
CA ARG A 20 -34.13 5.83 -8.03
C ARG A 20 -32.92 5.33 -7.27
N TYR A 21 -31.72 5.75 -7.67
CA TYR A 21 -30.46 5.17 -7.21
C TYR A 21 -29.53 6.19 -6.52
N GLY A 22 -29.95 7.44 -6.38
CA GLY A 22 -29.14 8.53 -5.82
C GLY A 22 -28.41 9.34 -6.89
N GLU A 23 -28.00 10.56 -6.54
CA GLU A 23 -27.27 11.43 -7.45
C GLU A 23 -25.89 10.85 -7.83
N GLY A 24 -25.48 11.07 -9.08
CA GLY A 24 -24.15 10.68 -9.57
C GLY A 24 -24.03 9.21 -10.00
N ILE A 25 -25.14 8.48 -10.13
CA ILE A 25 -25.15 7.07 -10.56
C ILE A 25 -24.69 6.91 -12.02
N VAL A 26 -25.00 7.89 -12.88
CA VAL A 26 -24.53 7.98 -14.27
C VAL A 26 -24.04 9.40 -14.52
N MET A 27 -22.77 9.53 -14.91
CA MET A 27 -22.10 10.82 -15.13
C MET A 27 -21.35 10.79 -16.46
N LYS A 28 -21.09 11.96 -17.06
CA LYS A 28 -20.11 12.04 -18.14
C LYS A 28 -18.71 11.90 -17.55
N LEU A 29 -17.85 11.15 -18.22
CA LEU A 29 -16.48 10.89 -17.76
C LEU A 29 -15.66 12.18 -17.57
N GLY A 30 -15.86 13.19 -18.42
CA GLY A 30 -15.18 14.49 -18.32
C GLY A 30 -15.73 15.42 -17.22
N GLU A 31 -16.96 15.18 -16.74
CA GLU A 31 -17.56 15.91 -15.61
C GLU A 31 -17.22 15.23 -14.27
N ALA A 32 -16.63 14.03 -14.31
CA ALA A 32 -16.06 13.36 -13.15
C ALA A 32 -14.70 13.98 -12.78
N SER A 33 -14.71 15.20 -12.26
CA SER A 33 -13.55 15.88 -11.66
C SER A 33 -12.95 15.14 -10.44
N ARG A 34 -13.57 14.03 -10.01
CA ARG A 34 -13.10 13.09 -8.98
C ARG A 34 -12.07 12.05 -9.46
N LEU A 35 -11.43 12.24 -10.63
CA LEU A 35 -10.35 11.34 -11.08
C LEU A 35 -8.97 11.65 -10.48
N ASN A 36 -8.87 12.59 -9.55
CA ASN A 36 -7.74 12.62 -8.61
C ASN A 36 -7.91 11.43 -7.67
N VAL A 37 -7.17 10.36 -7.97
CA VAL A 37 -7.11 9.19 -7.11
C VAL A 37 -6.47 9.63 -5.80
N GLU A 38 -7.26 9.70 -4.73
CA GLU A 38 -6.72 9.94 -3.40
C GLU A 38 -5.83 8.76 -3.01
N VAL A 39 -4.69 9.06 -2.41
CA VAL A 39 -3.66 8.07 -2.08
C VAL A 39 -3.19 8.21 -0.65
N ILE A 40 -2.61 7.14 -0.13
CA ILE A 40 -1.90 7.10 1.15
C ILE A 40 -0.43 6.80 0.83
N PRO A 41 0.53 7.65 1.26
CA PRO A 41 1.95 7.38 1.05
C PRO A 41 2.35 6.01 1.61
N THR A 42 3.34 5.38 0.99
CA THR A 42 3.78 4.02 1.40
C THR A 42 4.85 4.01 2.46
N GLY A 43 5.39 5.18 2.82
CA GLY A 43 6.59 5.31 3.67
C GLY A 43 7.91 5.14 2.89
N SER A 44 7.85 4.70 1.63
CA SER A 44 8.96 4.70 0.67
C SER A 44 8.64 5.64 -0.49
N LEU A 45 9.49 6.64 -0.70
CA LEU A 45 9.34 7.56 -1.82
C LEU A 45 9.57 6.84 -3.16
N SER A 46 10.48 5.87 -3.22
CA SER A 46 10.69 5.09 -4.44
C SER A 46 9.48 4.25 -4.80
N LEU A 47 8.80 3.67 -3.81
CA LEU A 47 7.55 2.94 -4.04
C LEU A 47 6.40 3.88 -4.44
N ASP A 48 6.28 5.07 -3.83
CA ASP A 48 5.31 6.09 -4.23
C ASP A 48 5.49 6.50 -5.71
N ILE A 49 6.75 6.66 -6.16
CA ILE A 49 7.11 6.96 -7.57
C ILE A 49 6.79 5.78 -8.49
N ALA A 50 7.11 4.54 -8.07
CA ALA A 50 6.81 3.35 -8.85
C ALA A 50 5.29 3.13 -9.00
N LEU A 51 4.50 3.50 -7.99
CA LEU A 51 3.04 3.49 -8.06
C LEU A 51 2.48 4.56 -9.01
N GLY A 52 3.23 5.65 -9.24
CA GLY A 52 2.94 6.69 -10.23
C GLY A 52 1.85 7.69 -9.83
N VAL A 53 1.14 7.42 -8.74
CA VAL A 53 0.12 8.31 -8.15
C VAL A 53 0.55 8.85 -6.79
N GLY A 54 1.74 8.49 -6.31
CA GLY A 54 2.31 9.01 -5.06
C GLY A 54 1.93 8.23 -3.80
N GLY A 55 1.35 7.02 -3.93
CA GLY A 55 0.98 6.17 -2.81
C GLY A 55 0.00 5.07 -3.21
N VAL A 56 -0.50 4.31 -2.22
CA VAL A 56 -1.57 3.32 -2.45
C VAL A 56 -2.93 4.01 -2.57
N PRO A 57 -3.77 3.64 -3.56
CA PRO A 57 -5.04 4.32 -3.78
C PRO A 57 -6.09 3.98 -2.72
N ARG A 58 -6.78 5.00 -2.23
CA ARG A 58 -7.96 4.89 -1.36
C ARG A 58 -9.16 4.28 -2.09
N GLY A 59 -10.04 3.63 -1.34
CA GLY A 59 -11.23 2.97 -1.87
C GLY A 59 -10.93 1.83 -2.85
N ARG A 60 -9.77 1.17 -2.71
CA ARG A 60 -9.30 0.08 -3.58
C ARG A 60 -8.72 -1.07 -2.77
N ILE A 61 -8.68 -2.23 -3.41
CA ILE A 61 -8.00 -3.44 -2.91
C ILE A 61 -6.56 -3.45 -3.44
N ILE A 62 -5.61 -3.71 -2.54
CA ILE A 62 -4.17 -3.86 -2.83
C ILE A 62 -3.75 -5.27 -2.39
N GLU A 63 -2.95 -5.94 -3.21
CA GLU A 63 -2.30 -7.21 -2.82
C GLU A 63 -0.79 -6.99 -2.70
N VAL A 64 -0.22 -7.28 -1.55
CA VAL A 64 1.22 -7.25 -1.28
C VAL A 64 1.69 -8.69 -1.09
N TYR A 65 2.46 -9.22 -2.03
CA TYR A 65 2.85 -10.63 -2.01
C TYR A 65 4.33 -10.84 -2.28
N GLY A 66 4.85 -11.99 -1.87
CA GLY A 66 6.27 -12.30 -2.00
C GLY A 66 6.70 -13.46 -1.11
N PRO A 67 8.00 -13.80 -1.10
CA PRO A 67 8.56 -14.79 -0.21
C PRO A 67 8.35 -14.45 1.27
N GLU A 68 8.59 -15.41 2.15
CA GLU A 68 8.71 -15.15 3.59
C GLU A 68 9.85 -14.17 3.86
N SER A 69 9.70 -13.36 4.92
CA SER A 69 10.70 -12.37 5.34
C SER A 69 11.11 -11.36 4.26
N SER A 70 10.29 -11.16 3.22
CA SER A 70 10.57 -10.18 2.16
C SER A 70 10.21 -8.73 2.53
N GLY A 71 9.52 -8.50 3.65
CA GLY A 71 9.10 -7.17 4.11
C GLY A 71 7.64 -6.80 3.82
N LYS A 72 6.78 -7.77 3.47
CA LYS A 72 5.33 -7.55 3.19
C LYS A 72 4.61 -6.82 4.32
N THR A 73 4.68 -7.37 5.53
CA THR A 73 4.06 -6.80 6.74
C THR A 73 4.68 -5.45 7.08
N THR A 74 6.01 -5.31 6.99
CA THR A 74 6.69 -4.01 7.17
C THR A 74 6.14 -2.93 6.25
N ILE A 75 5.97 -3.20 4.94
CA ILE A 75 5.37 -2.24 4.01
C ILE A 75 3.95 -1.86 4.42
N CYS A 76 3.14 -2.85 4.84
CA CYS A 76 1.77 -2.58 5.30
C CYS A 76 1.74 -1.71 6.55
N LEU A 77 2.64 -1.96 7.50
CA LEU A 77 2.74 -1.16 8.72
C LEU A 77 3.25 0.26 8.44
N HIS A 78 4.13 0.48 7.46
CA HIS A 78 4.49 1.83 7.02
C HIS A 78 3.32 2.57 6.39
N VAL A 79 2.49 1.90 5.57
CA VAL A 79 1.25 2.51 5.05
C VAL A 79 0.31 2.89 6.20
N ILE A 80 0.17 2.04 7.22
CA ILE A 80 -0.60 2.35 8.43
C ILE A 80 -0.03 3.56 9.16
N ALA A 81 1.29 3.62 9.36
CA ALA A 81 1.96 4.74 10.04
C ALA A 81 1.77 6.05 9.27
N GLU A 82 1.84 6.03 7.94
CA GLU A 82 1.55 7.19 7.08
C GLU A 82 0.08 7.64 7.19
N ALA A 83 -0.87 6.68 7.17
CA ALA A 83 -2.28 7.00 7.34
C ALA A 83 -2.59 7.59 8.71
N GLN A 84 -2.05 7.01 9.80
CA GLN A 84 -2.22 7.51 11.17
C GLN A 84 -1.59 8.90 11.34
N ARG A 85 -0.42 9.15 10.73
CA ARG A 85 0.20 10.48 10.74
C ARG A 85 -0.67 11.55 10.08
N ALA A 86 -1.46 11.17 9.09
CA ALA A 86 -2.46 12.02 8.46
C ALA A 86 -3.78 12.13 9.26
N GLY A 87 -3.83 11.58 10.48
CA GLY A 87 -5.02 11.55 11.33
C GLY A 87 -6.04 10.46 10.98
N GLY A 88 -5.66 9.50 10.13
CA GLY A 88 -6.52 8.42 9.70
C GLY A 88 -6.65 7.28 10.72
N ILE A 89 -7.73 6.50 10.60
CA ILE A 89 -8.02 5.36 11.46
C ILE A 89 -7.66 4.06 10.73
N CYS A 90 -6.87 3.20 11.38
CA CYS A 90 -6.30 2.01 10.78
C CYS A 90 -6.68 0.72 11.51
N GLY A 91 -6.86 -0.35 10.75
CA GLY A 91 -7.20 -1.68 11.26
C GLY A 91 -6.28 -2.75 10.72
N PHE A 92 -6.00 -3.77 11.53
CA PHE A 92 -5.13 -4.89 11.19
C PHE A 92 -5.77 -6.21 11.64
N VAL A 93 -6.11 -7.05 10.66
CA VAL A 93 -6.61 -8.41 10.90
C VAL A 93 -5.42 -9.36 10.79
N ASP A 94 -4.86 -9.70 11.95
CA ASP A 94 -3.68 -10.56 12.12
C ASP A 94 -4.12 -12.03 12.19
N VAL A 95 -4.21 -12.65 11.03
CA VAL A 95 -4.53 -14.08 10.87
C VAL A 95 -3.28 -14.95 11.00
N GLU A 96 -2.08 -14.39 10.77
CA GLU A 96 -0.81 -15.10 11.00
C GLU A 96 -0.39 -15.12 12.49
N HIS A 97 -1.08 -14.38 13.36
CA HIS A 97 -0.74 -14.22 14.79
C HIS A 97 0.73 -13.81 15.01
N ALA A 98 1.26 -12.98 14.12
CA ALA A 98 2.68 -12.68 14.01
C ALA A 98 3.02 -11.19 14.16
N LEU A 99 2.02 -10.34 14.45
CA LEU A 99 2.25 -8.91 14.62
C LEU A 99 3.02 -8.63 15.93
N ASP A 100 4.19 -8.01 15.82
CA ASP A 100 4.97 -7.51 16.97
C ASP A 100 4.64 -6.02 17.23
N PRO A 101 3.95 -5.68 18.35
CA PRO A 101 3.62 -4.29 18.69
C PRO A 101 4.85 -3.43 18.94
N ALA A 102 5.94 -4.00 19.48
CA ALA A 102 7.16 -3.24 19.74
C ALA A 102 7.85 -2.85 18.43
N TYR A 103 7.86 -3.75 17.44
CA TYR A 103 8.32 -3.43 16.09
C TYR A 103 7.42 -2.40 15.41
N ALA A 104 6.09 -2.57 15.45
CA ALA A 104 5.14 -1.63 14.88
C ALA A 104 5.31 -0.21 15.45
N SER A 105 5.47 -0.08 16.77
CA SER A 105 5.72 1.21 17.41
C SER A 105 7.03 1.84 16.95
N ARG A 106 8.12 1.06 16.82
CA ARG A 106 9.43 1.57 16.34
C ARG A 106 9.38 2.15 14.94
N ILE A 107 8.55 1.60 14.05
CA ILE A 107 8.39 2.09 12.67
C ILE A 107 7.36 3.24 12.55
N GLY A 108 6.83 3.72 13.69
CA GLY A 108 5.97 4.89 13.77
C GLY A 108 4.46 4.61 13.71
N VAL A 109 4.04 3.35 13.90
CA VAL A 109 2.62 3.02 14.11
C VAL A 109 2.20 3.47 15.50
N ASP A 110 1.09 4.19 15.59
CA ASP A 110 0.43 4.45 16.87
C ASP A 110 -0.35 3.20 17.28
N VAL A 111 0.32 2.34 18.04
CA VAL A 111 -0.21 1.05 18.50
C VAL A 111 -1.41 1.19 19.44
N ASN A 112 -1.55 2.33 20.12
CA ASN A 112 -2.69 2.57 21.03
C ASN A 112 -3.99 2.84 20.25
N ASN A 113 -3.84 3.37 19.03
CA ASN A 113 -4.96 3.73 18.15
C ASN A 113 -5.05 2.81 16.91
N LEU A 114 -4.32 1.69 16.90
CA LEU A 114 -4.45 0.65 15.87
C LEU A 114 -5.46 -0.40 16.31
N TYR A 115 -6.54 -0.57 15.54
CA TYR A 115 -7.52 -1.62 15.80
C TYR A 115 -6.97 -2.97 15.31
N VAL A 116 -6.75 -3.91 16.22
CA VAL A 116 -6.23 -5.25 15.88
C VAL A 116 -7.28 -6.32 16.14
N SER A 117 -7.37 -7.30 15.25
CA SER A 117 -8.19 -8.49 15.42
C SER A 117 -7.38 -9.74 15.11
N GLN A 118 -7.52 -10.78 15.93
CA GLN A 118 -6.92 -12.09 15.75
C GLN A 118 -8.04 -13.14 15.61
N PRO A 119 -8.53 -13.39 14.39
CA PRO A 119 -9.66 -14.28 14.14
C PRO A 119 -9.25 -15.75 14.14
N ASP A 120 -10.17 -16.64 14.49
CA ASP A 120 -9.99 -18.08 14.51
C ASP A 120 -10.22 -18.73 13.13
N THR A 121 -11.02 -18.09 12.27
CA THR A 121 -11.41 -18.64 10.95
C THR A 121 -11.29 -17.60 9.83
N GLY A 122 -11.11 -18.08 8.60
CA GLY A 122 -11.07 -17.22 7.41
C GLY A 122 -12.38 -16.46 7.18
N GLU A 123 -13.53 -17.08 7.44
CA GLU A 123 -14.84 -16.41 7.39
C GLU A 123 -14.90 -15.24 8.38
N GLN A 124 -14.57 -15.49 9.65
CA GLN A 124 -14.59 -14.47 10.70
C GLN A 124 -13.63 -13.32 10.37
N ALA A 125 -12.43 -13.62 9.88
CA ALA A 125 -11.46 -12.60 9.46
C ALA A 125 -12.04 -11.65 8.40
N LEU A 126 -12.71 -12.22 7.38
CA LEU A 126 -13.29 -11.45 6.28
C LEU A 126 -14.56 -10.70 6.70
N GLU A 127 -15.36 -11.25 7.62
CA GLU A 127 -16.51 -10.57 8.22
C GLU A 127 -16.11 -9.38 9.09
N ILE A 128 -15.05 -9.52 9.90
CA ILE A 128 -14.48 -8.43 10.68
C ILE A 128 -13.95 -7.33 9.77
N ALA A 129 -13.18 -7.71 8.73
CA ALA A 129 -12.72 -6.76 7.72
C ALA A 129 -13.89 -6.03 7.03
N GLU A 130 -14.96 -6.74 6.67
CA GLU A 130 -16.16 -6.14 6.08
C GLU A 130 -16.83 -5.15 7.05
N ALA A 131 -16.99 -5.51 8.32
CA ALA A 131 -17.60 -4.66 9.33
C ALA A 131 -16.78 -3.37 9.56
N LEU A 132 -15.45 -3.49 9.65
CA LEU A 132 -14.54 -2.35 9.77
C LEU A 132 -14.70 -1.41 8.57
N VAL A 133 -14.65 -1.91 7.34
CA VAL A 133 -14.82 -1.07 6.13
C VAL A 133 -16.22 -0.45 6.08
N ARG A 134 -17.26 -1.20 6.45
CA ARG A 134 -18.67 -0.75 6.43
C ARG A 134 -18.97 0.36 7.45
N SER A 135 -18.14 0.51 8.47
CA SER A 135 -18.24 1.63 9.41
C SER A 135 -18.04 3.00 8.74
N ASN A 136 -17.41 3.03 7.54
CA ASN A 136 -16.95 4.24 6.84
C ASN A 136 -16.01 5.14 7.68
N ALA A 137 -15.46 4.63 8.77
CA ALA A 137 -14.50 5.35 9.61
C ALA A 137 -13.05 5.01 9.26
N MET A 138 -12.80 3.89 8.58
CA MET A 138 -11.46 3.35 8.35
C MET A 138 -10.79 3.96 7.12
N ASP A 139 -9.53 4.39 7.28
CA ASP A 139 -8.65 4.80 6.19
C ASP A 139 -7.91 3.61 5.57
N VAL A 140 -7.40 2.71 6.41
CA VAL A 140 -6.66 1.51 6.00
C VAL A 140 -7.14 0.29 6.79
N VAL A 141 -7.36 -0.81 6.10
CA VAL A 141 -7.55 -2.13 6.72
C VAL A 141 -6.59 -3.12 6.06
N VAL A 142 -5.75 -3.77 6.87
CA VAL A 142 -4.81 -4.80 6.43
C VAL A 142 -5.33 -6.18 6.87
N VAL A 143 -5.24 -7.17 5.99
CA VAL A 143 -5.45 -8.59 6.31
C VAL A 143 -4.14 -9.33 6.08
N ASP A 144 -3.53 -9.81 7.16
CA ASP A 144 -2.24 -10.49 7.16
C ASP A 144 -2.40 -11.93 7.70
N SER A 145 -2.49 -12.98 6.87
CA SER A 145 -2.40 -13.01 5.40
C SER A 145 -3.48 -13.89 4.78
N VAL A 146 -3.65 -13.75 3.45
CA VAL A 146 -4.58 -14.58 2.67
C VAL A 146 -4.27 -16.07 2.80
N ALA A 147 -3.00 -16.45 2.95
CA ALA A 147 -2.62 -17.85 3.08
C ALA A 147 -3.16 -18.47 4.39
N ALA A 148 -3.30 -17.66 5.43
CA ALA A 148 -3.81 -18.07 6.74
C ALA A 148 -5.34 -17.98 6.87
N LEU A 149 -6.07 -17.53 5.84
CA LEU A 149 -7.55 -17.52 5.83
C LEU A 149 -8.09 -18.94 5.64
N VAL A 150 -7.95 -19.78 6.67
CA VAL A 150 -8.40 -21.18 6.66
C VAL A 150 -9.91 -21.22 6.93
N PRO A 151 -10.72 -21.78 6.02
CA PRO A 151 -12.16 -21.90 6.22
C PRO A 151 -12.51 -22.73 7.47
N ARG A 152 -13.59 -22.38 8.17
CA ARG A 152 -14.02 -23.11 9.38
C ARG A 152 -14.14 -24.63 9.19
N ALA A 153 -14.70 -25.06 8.06
CA ALA A 153 -14.87 -26.48 7.77
C ALA A 153 -13.53 -27.24 7.60
N GLU A 154 -12.46 -26.54 7.24
CA GLU A 154 -11.11 -27.12 7.17
C GLU A 154 -10.44 -27.18 8.55
N ILE A 155 -10.76 -26.24 9.45
CA ILE A 155 -10.27 -26.25 10.84
C ILE A 155 -10.98 -27.32 11.68
N GLU A 156 -12.28 -27.50 11.49
CA GLU A 156 -13.10 -28.50 12.19
C GLU A 156 -12.94 -29.93 11.60
N GLY A 157 -12.40 -30.04 10.39
CA GLY A 157 -12.15 -31.31 9.71
C GLY A 157 -10.93 -32.06 10.24
N GLU A 158 -10.75 -33.31 9.81
CA GLU A 158 -9.57 -34.11 10.18
C GLU A 158 -8.39 -33.84 9.24
N MET A 159 -7.16 -34.03 9.75
CA MET A 159 -5.97 -33.93 8.91
C MET A 159 -6.00 -34.99 7.80
N GLY A 160 -6.08 -34.54 6.55
CA GLY A 160 -6.19 -35.42 5.38
C GLY A 160 -7.55 -35.32 4.66
N ASP A 161 -8.53 -34.64 5.27
CA ASP A 161 -9.80 -34.35 4.60
C ASP A 161 -9.61 -33.46 3.37
N SER A 162 -10.34 -33.79 2.31
CA SER A 162 -10.22 -33.12 1.02
C SER A 162 -11.17 -31.93 0.92
N HIS A 163 -10.66 -30.72 1.18
CA HIS A 163 -11.41 -29.46 1.06
C HIS A 163 -11.01 -28.67 -0.19
N VAL A 164 -11.11 -29.29 -1.37
CA VAL A 164 -10.62 -28.72 -2.63
C VAL A 164 -11.26 -27.36 -2.93
N GLY A 165 -10.43 -26.31 -2.94
CA GLY A 165 -10.81 -24.97 -3.41
C GLY A 165 -11.73 -24.19 -2.47
N LEU A 166 -11.89 -24.62 -1.22
CA LEU A 166 -12.77 -23.96 -0.26
C LEU A 166 -12.33 -22.51 0.02
N GLN A 167 -11.04 -22.31 0.30
CA GLN A 167 -10.46 -20.97 0.48
C GLN A 167 -10.65 -20.06 -0.75
N ALA A 168 -10.50 -20.60 -1.97
CA ALA A 168 -10.68 -19.83 -3.20
C ALA A 168 -12.14 -19.37 -3.39
N ARG A 169 -13.11 -20.21 -3.01
CA ARG A 169 -14.53 -19.87 -3.03
C ARG A 169 -14.87 -18.80 -1.99
N LEU A 170 -14.36 -18.96 -0.77
CA LEU A 170 -14.49 -17.99 0.32
C LEU A 170 -13.99 -16.61 -0.14
N MET A 171 -12.76 -16.54 -0.64
CA MET A 171 -12.17 -15.29 -1.17
C MET A 171 -13.01 -14.69 -2.29
N SER A 172 -13.50 -15.51 -3.22
CA SER A 172 -14.34 -15.03 -4.34
C SER A 172 -15.65 -14.42 -3.86
N GLN A 173 -16.28 -15.00 -2.84
CA GLN A 173 -17.52 -14.51 -2.25
C GLN A 173 -17.28 -13.22 -1.45
N ALA A 174 -16.26 -13.21 -0.60
CA ALA A 174 -15.93 -12.06 0.24
C ALA A 174 -15.53 -10.84 -0.60
N LEU A 175 -14.63 -11.00 -1.57
CA LEU A 175 -14.19 -9.88 -2.44
C LEU A 175 -15.35 -9.29 -3.26
N ARG A 176 -16.32 -10.11 -3.67
CA ARG A 176 -17.53 -9.65 -4.36
C ARG A 176 -18.37 -8.72 -3.48
N LYS A 177 -18.49 -9.01 -2.18
CA LYS A 177 -19.19 -8.16 -1.22
C LYS A 177 -18.37 -6.91 -0.88
N LEU A 178 -17.09 -7.09 -0.57
CA LEU A 178 -16.18 -6.03 -0.12
C LEU A 178 -15.97 -4.94 -1.17
N THR A 179 -15.89 -5.27 -2.46
CA THR A 179 -15.51 -4.29 -3.50
C THR A 179 -16.43 -3.06 -3.53
N GLY A 180 -17.74 -3.25 -3.37
CA GLY A 180 -18.69 -2.13 -3.32
C GLY A 180 -18.49 -1.26 -2.08
N VAL A 181 -18.37 -1.90 -0.92
CA VAL A 181 -18.24 -1.22 0.39
C VAL A 181 -16.91 -0.47 0.50
N ILE A 182 -15.82 -1.07 0.01
CA ILE A 182 -14.48 -0.44 -0.06
C ILE A 182 -14.54 0.82 -0.90
N LYS A 183 -15.24 0.79 -2.04
CA LYS A 183 -15.32 1.97 -2.91
C LYS A 183 -16.17 3.10 -2.29
N SER A 184 -17.25 2.77 -1.58
CA SER A 184 -18.12 3.77 -0.95
C SER A 184 -17.52 4.39 0.33
N SER A 185 -16.80 3.58 1.11
CA SER A 185 -16.11 4.02 2.35
C SER A 185 -14.81 4.76 2.08
N ASN A 186 -14.26 4.63 0.88
CA ASN A 186 -12.93 5.14 0.52
C ASN A 186 -11.79 4.52 1.34
N THR A 187 -12.02 3.40 2.04
CA THR A 187 -10.99 2.66 2.77
C THR A 187 -9.99 2.00 1.81
N CYS A 188 -8.70 2.08 2.09
CA CYS A 188 -7.67 1.29 1.41
C CYS A 188 -7.62 -0.11 2.06
N MET A 189 -7.95 -1.15 1.29
CA MET A 189 -7.95 -2.53 1.77
C MET A 189 -6.71 -3.25 1.27
N ILE A 190 -5.82 -3.69 2.16
CA ILE A 190 -4.57 -4.36 1.81
C ILE A 190 -4.62 -5.81 2.24
N PHE A 191 -4.31 -6.72 1.33
CA PHE A 191 -4.13 -8.14 1.62
C PHE A 191 -2.66 -8.48 1.46
N THR A 192 -2.04 -9.06 2.48
CA THR A 192 -0.74 -9.71 2.29
C THR A 192 -0.96 -11.13 1.75
N ASN A 193 -0.01 -11.64 0.98
CA ASN A 193 -0.10 -12.98 0.44
C ASN A 193 1.28 -13.63 0.32
N GLN A 194 1.31 -14.95 0.33
CA GLN A 194 2.52 -15.75 0.18
C GLN A 194 2.63 -16.32 -1.23
N LEU A 195 3.86 -16.53 -1.68
CA LEU A 195 4.12 -17.29 -2.89
C LEU A 195 4.03 -18.80 -2.62
N ARG A 196 3.47 -19.53 -3.58
CA ARG A 196 3.45 -20.98 -3.69
C ARG A 196 3.86 -21.37 -5.10
N GLN A 197 4.30 -22.60 -5.30
CA GLN A 197 4.62 -23.13 -6.63
C GLN A 197 3.48 -24.04 -7.12
N LYS A 198 3.09 -23.87 -8.38
CA LYS A 198 2.19 -24.80 -9.06
C LYS A 198 2.98 -26.02 -9.53
N ILE A 199 2.61 -27.19 -9.01
CA ILE A 199 3.18 -28.48 -9.43
C ILE A 199 2.80 -28.74 -10.90
N GLY A 200 3.76 -29.25 -11.68
CA GLY A 200 3.51 -29.67 -13.07
C GLY A 200 3.72 -28.59 -14.15
N ILE A 201 4.19 -27.39 -13.79
CA ILE A 201 4.58 -26.37 -14.78
C ILE A 201 6.02 -26.62 -15.24
N MET A 202 6.19 -27.09 -16.49
CA MET A 202 7.51 -27.34 -17.10
C MET A 202 8.10 -26.11 -17.84
N PHE A 203 7.26 -25.12 -18.19
CA PHE A 203 7.68 -23.90 -18.89
C PHE A 203 6.99 -22.67 -18.29
N GLY A 204 7.73 -21.58 -18.12
CA GLY A 204 7.24 -20.31 -17.56
C GLY A 204 7.48 -20.16 -16.04
N ASN A 205 6.86 -19.15 -15.41
CA ASN A 205 6.98 -18.93 -13.97
C ASN A 205 5.99 -19.84 -13.21
N PRO A 206 6.45 -20.77 -12.35
CA PRO A 206 5.59 -21.65 -11.58
C PRO A 206 4.93 -20.96 -10.37
N GLU A 207 5.35 -19.74 -10.02
CA GLU A 207 4.87 -19.04 -8.83
C GLU A 207 3.40 -18.59 -8.96
N THR A 208 2.65 -18.78 -7.87
CA THR A 208 1.28 -18.29 -7.70
C THR A 208 1.06 -17.80 -6.27
N THR A 209 0.01 -17.03 -6.06
CA THR A 209 -0.47 -16.64 -4.73
C THR A 209 -1.61 -17.56 -4.26
N THR A 210 -1.86 -17.63 -2.94
CA THR A 210 -2.93 -18.43 -2.33
C THR A 210 -4.30 -17.74 -2.46
N GLY A 211 -5.40 -18.40 -2.07
CA GLY A 211 -6.74 -17.83 -2.13
C GLY A 211 -7.39 -17.80 -3.52
N GLY A 212 -6.86 -18.57 -4.48
CA GLY A 212 -7.37 -18.63 -5.85
C GLY A 212 -7.07 -17.38 -6.68
N MET A 213 -7.83 -17.17 -7.76
CA MET A 213 -7.57 -16.06 -8.70
C MET A 213 -8.34 -14.77 -8.39
N ALA A 214 -9.34 -14.82 -7.50
CA ALA A 214 -10.24 -13.69 -7.26
C ALA A 214 -9.48 -12.42 -6.87
N LEU A 215 -8.58 -12.51 -5.88
CA LEU A 215 -7.81 -11.36 -5.42
C LEU A 215 -6.98 -10.73 -6.55
N LYS A 216 -6.41 -11.54 -7.44
CA LYS A 216 -5.65 -11.03 -8.61
C LYS A 216 -6.51 -10.17 -9.53
N PHE A 217 -7.81 -10.45 -9.67
CA PHE A 217 -8.72 -9.67 -10.51
C PHE A 217 -9.25 -8.42 -9.80
N TYR A 218 -9.65 -8.57 -8.54
CA TYR A 218 -10.21 -7.48 -7.73
C TYR A 218 -9.17 -6.44 -7.30
N ALA A 219 -7.94 -6.85 -7.01
CA ALA A 219 -6.85 -5.93 -6.66
C ALA A 219 -6.64 -4.88 -7.77
N SER A 220 -6.60 -3.62 -7.38
CA SER A 220 -6.24 -2.51 -8.28
C SER A 220 -4.73 -2.38 -8.42
N VAL A 221 -4.00 -2.69 -7.35
CA VAL A 221 -2.54 -2.72 -7.34
C VAL A 221 -2.08 -4.07 -6.80
N ARG A 222 -1.05 -4.65 -7.42
CA ARG A 222 -0.38 -5.86 -6.93
C ARG A 222 1.12 -5.61 -6.85
N LEU A 223 1.69 -5.82 -5.67
CA LEU A 223 3.10 -5.58 -5.35
C LEU A 223 3.82 -6.92 -5.11
N ASP A 224 4.84 -7.21 -5.91
CA ASP A 224 5.74 -8.36 -5.73
C ASP A 224 6.99 -7.90 -4.99
N VAL A 225 7.08 -8.27 -3.72
CA VAL A 225 8.09 -7.83 -2.76
C VAL A 225 9.15 -8.92 -2.59
N ARG A 226 10.41 -8.60 -2.86
CA ARG A 226 11.54 -9.54 -2.76
C ARG A 226 12.73 -8.90 -2.06
N ARG A 227 13.35 -9.66 -1.15
CA ARG A 227 14.71 -9.38 -0.69
C ARG A 227 15.67 -9.65 -1.84
N ILE A 228 16.53 -8.69 -2.17
CA ILE A 228 17.56 -8.83 -3.20
C ILE A 228 18.97 -8.92 -2.63
N GLU A 229 19.24 -8.29 -1.49
CA GLU A 229 20.55 -8.34 -0.83
C GLU A 229 20.41 -8.17 0.69
N SER A 230 21.35 -8.72 1.45
CA SER A 230 21.45 -8.50 2.90
C SER A 230 22.39 -7.32 3.20
N ILE A 231 21.95 -6.38 4.02
CA ILE A 231 22.76 -5.23 4.46
C ILE A 231 23.53 -5.65 5.70
N LYS A 232 24.86 -5.49 5.67
CA LYS A 232 25.77 -5.87 6.75
C LYS A 232 26.43 -4.66 7.39
N GLN A 233 26.61 -4.71 8.71
CA GLN A 233 27.40 -3.75 9.48
C GLN A 233 28.29 -4.52 10.45
N GLY A 234 29.61 -4.43 10.25
CA GLY A 234 30.55 -5.34 10.90
C GLY A 234 30.25 -6.80 10.53
N ASP A 235 30.15 -7.67 11.53
CA ASP A 235 29.86 -9.10 11.35
C ASP A 235 28.35 -9.43 11.31
N GLY A 236 27.48 -8.44 11.57
CA GLY A 236 26.04 -8.63 11.67
C GLY A 236 25.26 -8.25 10.40
N VAL A 237 24.15 -8.96 10.13
CA VAL A 237 23.14 -8.53 9.15
C VAL A 237 22.15 -7.62 9.84
N VAL A 238 22.05 -6.37 9.39
CA VAL A 238 21.26 -5.30 10.04
C VAL A 238 20.00 -4.92 9.26
N GLY A 239 19.87 -5.41 8.02
CA GLY A 239 18.72 -5.14 7.18
C GLY A 239 18.79 -5.87 5.86
N ASN A 240 17.87 -5.52 4.97
CA ASN A 240 17.74 -6.10 3.64
C ASN A 240 17.53 -4.99 2.61
N ARG A 241 18.22 -5.07 1.48
CA ARG A 241 17.81 -4.35 0.28
C ARG A 241 16.61 -5.08 -0.30
N THR A 242 15.51 -4.35 -0.47
CA THR A 242 14.23 -4.89 -0.91
C THR A 242 13.85 -4.27 -2.25
N ARG A 243 13.42 -5.11 -3.18
CA ARG A 243 12.84 -4.71 -4.46
C ARG A 243 11.35 -4.98 -4.45
N VAL A 244 10.57 -3.98 -4.82
CA VAL A 244 9.13 -4.10 -5.04
C VAL A 244 8.81 -3.87 -6.51
N THR A 245 8.15 -4.83 -7.15
CA THR A 245 7.67 -4.69 -8.53
C THR A 245 6.16 -4.49 -8.56
N VAL A 246 5.68 -3.44 -9.22
CA VAL A 246 4.24 -3.16 -9.37
C VAL A 246 3.67 -4.04 -10.49
N LYS A 247 3.36 -5.31 -10.19
CA LYS A 247 2.90 -6.31 -11.17
C LYS A 247 1.52 -6.04 -11.76
N LYS A 248 0.70 -5.24 -11.08
CA LYS A 248 -0.58 -4.74 -11.58
C LYS A 248 -0.80 -3.33 -11.05
N ASN A 249 -1.30 -2.44 -11.90
CA ASN A 249 -1.66 -1.08 -11.53
C ASN A 249 -2.85 -0.64 -12.39
N LYS A 250 -3.97 -0.29 -11.76
CA LYS A 250 -5.18 0.24 -12.41
C LYS A 250 -5.30 1.77 -12.32
N VAL A 251 -4.35 2.45 -11.68
CA VAL A 251 -4.38 3.90 -11.45
C VAL A 251 -3.22 4.63 -12.12
N ALA A 252 -2.18 3.90 -12.54
CA ALA A 252 -1.04 4.39 -13.28
C ALA A 252 -0.39 3.22 -14.08
N PRO A 253 0.63 3.49 -14.92
CA PRO A 253 1.33 2.43 -15.65
C PRO A 253 1.92 1.35 -14.71
N PRO A 254 1.73 0.05 -15.02
CA PRO A 254 2.30 -1.05 -14.23
C PRO A 254 3.78 -1.31 -14.57
N PHE A 255 4.36 -2.32 -13.90
CA PHE A 255 5.69 -2.91 -14.11
C PHE A 255 6.90 -2.07 -13.73
N ARG A 256 6.67 -0.88 -13.17
CA ARG A 256 7.72 -0.11 -12.48
C ARG A 256 8.23 -0.88 -11.26
N GLN A 257 9.48 -0.60 -10.91
CA GLN A 257 10.17 -1.19 -9.77
C GLN A 257 10.61 -0.08 -8.82
N ALA A 258 10.62 -0.39 -7.53
CA ALA A 258 11.20 0.41 -6.47
C ALA A 258 12.22 -0.43 -5.72
N GLU A 259 13.31 0.19 -5.30
CA GLU A 259 14.32 -0.44 -4.45
C GLU A 259 14.66 0.47 -3.29
N PHE A 260 14.60 -0.10 -2.09
CA PHE A 260 14.86 0.61 -0.85
C PHE A 260 15.34 -0.36 0.22
N ASP A 261 15.92 0.19 1.28
CA ASP A 261 16.45 -0.60 2.39
C ASP A 261 15.37 -0.78 3.45
N ILE A 262 15.19 -2.01 3.92
CA ILE A 262 14.40 -2.34 5.13
C ILE A 262 15.38 -2.77 6.21
N MET A 263 15.53 -1.94 7.23
CA MET A 263 16.37 -2.19 8.39
C MET A 263 15.56 -2.87 9.50
N TYR A 264 16.17 -3.78 10.24
CA TYR A 264 15.46 -4.54 11.28
C TYR A 264 15.01 -3.71 12.47
N ASN A 265 15.67 -2.58 12.74
CA ASN A 265 15.38 -1.71 13.87
C ASN A 265 14.53 -0.47 13.51
N GLU A 266 14.56 0.00 12.26
CA GLU A 266 13.85 1.23 11.82
C GLU A 266 12.78 1.00 10.74
N GLY A 267 12.70 -0.20 10.15
CA GLY A 267 11.80 -0.45 9.01
C GLY A 267 12.36 0.11 7.70
N ILE A 268 11.52 0.67 6.84
CA ILE A 268 11.95 1.33 5.59
C ILE A 268 12.86 2.52 5.93
N SER A 269 14.08 2.50 5.40
CA SER A 269 15.05 3.58 5.54
C SER A 269 14.66 4.78 4.66
N THR A 270 13.78 5.65 5.17
CA THR A 270 13.28 6.83 4.45
C THR A 270 14.41 7.74 3.97
N TYR A 271 15.40 8.03 4.82
CA TYR A 271 16.54 8.87 4.42
C TYR A 271 17.49 8.17 3.45
N GLY A 272 17.62 6.84 3.53
CA GLY A 272 18.40 6.07 2.56
C GLY A 272 17.77 6.10 1.17
N ASP A 273 16.44 5.94 1.12
CA ASP A 273 15.62 6.05 -0.09
C ASP A 273 15.72 7.47 -0.68
N LEU A 274 15.61 8.51 0.17
CA LEU A 274 15.73 9.91 -0.23
C LEU A 274 17.11 10.23 -0.83
N LEU A 275 18.19 9.70 -0.26
CA LEU A 275 19.55 9.86 -0.81
C LEU A 275 19.70 9.19 -2.17
N ASP A 276 19.25 7.94 -2.30
CA ASP A 276 19.36 7.19 -3.55
C ASP A 276 18.60 7.91 -4.67
N LEU A 277 17.37 8.35 -4.38
CA LEU A 277 16.55 9.10 -5.32
C LEU A 277 17.10 10.49 -5.59
N GLY A 278 17.64 11.18 -4.58
CA GLY A 278 18.26 12.49 -4.73
C GLY A 278 19.41 12.45 -5.74
N VAL A 279 20.24 11.40 -5.69
CA VAL A 279 21.28 11.18 -6.70
C VAL A 279 20.67 10.79 -8.06
N THR A 280 19.70 9.87 -8.08
CA THR A 280 19.05 9.40 -9.31
C THR A 280 18.38 10.52 -10.11
N TYR A 281 17.82 11.52 -9.42
CA TYR A 281 17.14 12.65 -10.02
C TYR A 281 18.03 13.90 -10.17
N ASP A 282 19.35 13.79 -10.01
CA ASP A 282 20.30 14.90 -10.10
C ASP A 282 19.92 16.09 -9.19
N ILE A 283 19.48 15.81 -7.96
CA ILE A 283 19.23 16.79 -6.89
C ILE A 283 20.41 16.80 -5.92
N LEU A 284 20.95 15.61 -5.63
CA LEU A 284 22.18 15.42 -4.89
C LEU A 284 23.30 15.03 -5.84
N SER A 285 24.50 15.56 -5.61
CA SER A 285 25.70 15.12 -6.33
C SER A 285 26.53 14.18 -5.46
N LYS A 286 27.00 13.07 -6.06
CA LYS A 286 27.89 12.11 -5.41
C LYS A 286 29.26 12.15 -6.08
N ARG A 287 30.28 12.62 -5.37
CA ARG A 287 31.68 12.66 -5.83
C ARG A 287 32.54 11.76 -4.96
N GLY A 288 32.89 10.59 -5.48
CA GLY A 288 33.53 9.54 -4.68
C GLY A 288 32.62 9.10 -3.54
N ALA A 289 33.09 9.25 -2.29
CA ALA A 289 32.32 8.94 -1.10
C ALA A 289 31.43 10.11 -0.61
N TYR A 290 31.58 11.31 -1.16
CA TYR A 290 30.93 12.51 -0.63
C TYR A 290 29.59 12.79 -1.30
N TYR A 291 28.56 13.04 -0.49
CA TYR A 291 27.25 13.53 -0.92
C TYR A 291 27.17 15.04 -0.71
N ARG A 292 26.64 15.74 -1.71
CA ARG A 292 26.45 17.19 -1.67
C ARG A 292 25.06 17.59 -2.16
N TYR A 293 24.49 18.60 -1.53
CA TYR A 293 23.33 19.32 -2.05
C TYR A 293 23.80 20.71 -2.47
N ASN A 294 23.57 21.06 -3.73
CA ASN A 294 24.20 22.22 -4.36
C ASN A 294 25.74 22.18 -4.16
N GLU A 295 26.31 23.16 -3.46
CA GLU A 295 27.74 23.22 -3.14
C GLU A 295 28.08 22.68 -1.74
N GLU A 296 27.08 22.51 -0.87
CA GLU A 296 27.26 22.10 0.52
C GLU A 296 27.45 20.59 0.65
N MET A 297 28.35 20.17 1.55
CA MET A 297 28.60 18.77 1.85
C MET A 297 27.63 18.27 2.92
N ILE A 298 26.79 17.30 2.55
CA ILE A 298 25.86 16.63 3.47
C ILE A 298 26.59 15.57 4.29
N GLY A 299 27.52 14.83 3.69
CA GLY A 299 28.24 13.78 4.42
C GLY A 299 29.25 13.02 3.59
N GLN A 300 30.14 12.32 4.29
CA GLN A 300 31.08 11.36 3.72
C GLN A 300 30.55 9.94 3.95
N GLY A 301 30.09 9.29 2.88
CA GLY A 301 29.46 7.98 2.92
C GLY A 301 27.95 8.05 3.17
N ARG A 302 27.28 6.90 2.96
CA ARG A 302 25.81 6.80 3.02
C ARG A 302 25.28 7.04 4.43
N GLU A 303 25.84 6.38 5.45
CA GLU A 303 25.32 6.49 6.82
C GLU A 303 25.47 7.89 7.42
N ALA A 304 26.62 8.55 7.23
CA ALA A 304 26.80 9.94 7.68
C ALA A 304 25.81 10.89 7.00
N SER A 305 25.53 10.68 5.71
CA SER A 305 24.57 11.50 4.96
C SER A 305 23.12 11.25 5.40
N LYS A 306 22.77 10.00 5.75
CA LYS A 306 21.45 9.67 6.33
C LYS A 306 21.25 10.40 7.65
N GLU A 307 22.27 10.38 8.51
CA GLU A 307 22.22 11.05 9.81
C GLU A 307 22.11 12.57 9.67
N TYR A 308 22.84 13.17 8.73
CA TYR A 308 22.72 14.59 8.44
C TYR A 308 21.29 14.97 8.04
N LEU A 309 20.66 14.23 7.11
CA LEU A 309 19.28 14.50 6.70
C LEU A 309 18.27 14.27 7.84
N ARG A 310 18.54 13.32 8.74
CA ARG A 310 17.72 13.10 9.94
C ARG A 310 17.77 14.29 10.90
N GLN A 311 18.93 14.95 11.00
CA GLN A 311 19.13 16.13 11.85
C GLN A 311 18.62 17.43 11.22
N HIS A 312 18.42 17.45 9.89
CA HIS A 312 17.96 18.62 9.12
C HIS A 312 16.65 18.28 8.36
N PRO A 313 15.52 18.14 9.07
CA PRO A 313 14.25 17.70 8.48
C PRO A 313 13.69 18.66 7.42
N GLU A 314 13.98 19.96 7.53
CA GLU A 314 13.63 20.98 6.53
C GLU A 314 14.31 20.71 5.18
N LEU A 315 15.60 20.37 5.19
CA LEU A 315 16.33 20.02 3.98
C LEU A 315 15.83 18.68 3.41
N ALA A 316 15.55 17.70 4.27
CA ALA A 316 14.98 16.43 3.83
C ALA A 316 13.62 16.63 3.15
N ALA A 317 12.76 17.50 3.68
CA ALA A 317 11.47 17.84 3.08
C ALA A 317 11.62 18.60 1.75
N GLU A 318 12.59 19.50 1.64
CA GLU A 318 12.92 20.20 0.39
C GLU A 318 13.35 19.20 -0.70
N ILE A 319 14.28 18.29 -0.37
CA ILE A 319 14.75 17.26 -1.30
C ILE A 319 13.59 16.33 -1.72
N ASP A 320 12.73 15.90 -0.78
CA ASP A 320 11.54 15.08 -1.09
C ASP A 320 10.62 15.80 -2.07
N SER A 321 10.33 17.08 -1.85
CA SER A 321 9.49 17.89 -2.72
C SER A 321 10.08 18.05 -4.13
N LEU A 322 11.40 18.29 -4.24
CA LEU A 322 12.09 18.38 -5.52
C LEU A 322 12.05 17.04 -6.29
N ILE A 323 12.26 15.92 -5.59
CA ILE A 323 12.16 14.57 -6.19
C ILE A 323 10.73 14.33 -6.68
N ARG A 324 9.71 14.59 -5.85
CA ARG A 324 8.29 14.42 -6.23
C ARG A 324 7.95 15.24 -7.47
N THR A 325 8.41 16.50 -7.51
CA THR A 325 8.21 17.39 -8.67
C THR A 325 8.86 16.83 -9.94
N LYS A 326 10.14 16.43 -9.88
CA LYS A 326 10.84 15.82 -11.03
C LYS A 326 10.22 14.48 -11.45
N ALA A 327 9.66 13.71 -10.52
CA ALA A 327 8.99 12.45 -10.76
C ALA A 327 7.54 12.60 -11.29
N GLY A 328 7.00 13.83 -11.34
CA GLY A 328 5.62 14.11 -11.74
C GLY A 328 4.58 13.66 -10.71
N LEU A 329 4.96 13.56 -9.44
CA LEU A 329 4.06 13.24 -8.34
C LEU A 329 3.43 14.51 -7.75
N PRO A 330 2.22 14.42 -7.17
CA PRO A 330 1.68 15.51 -6.37
C PRO A 330 2.57 15.78 -5.14
N PRO A 331 2.59 17.02 -4.63
CA PRO A 331 3.26 17.33 -3.37
C PRO A 331 2.64 16.51 -2.23
N ARG A 332 3.47 16.15 -1.24
CA ARG A 332 3.01 15.37 -0.08
C ARG A 332 1.97 16.19 0.69
N GLN A 333 0.75 15.70 0.79
CA GLN A 333 -0.26 16.30 1.65
C GLN A 333 0.11 15.98 3.11
N GLY A 334 0.33 17.00 3.94
CA GLY A 334 0.48 16.83 5.40
C GLY A 334 1.80 17.25 6.06
N SER A 335 2.77 17.84 5.35
CA SER A 335 3.97 18.44 5.98
C SER A 335 3.85 19.96 6.17
N GLY A 336 2.64 20.46 6.44
CA GLY A 336 2.36 21.87 6.68
C GLY A 336 2.13 22.16 8.17
N GLY A 337 3.13 22.77 8.80
CA GLY A 337 3.07 23.66 9.96
C GLY A 337 2.01 23.43 11.04
N ALA A 338 2.44 22.94 12.20
CA ALA A 338 1.86 23.43 13.45
C ALA A 338 2.21 24.92 13.58
N GLY A 339 1.20 25.79 13.54
CA GLY A 339 1.31 27.19 13.94
C GLY A 339 1.26 28.20 12.79
N MET A 340 0.06 28.72 12.51
CA MET A 340 -0.28 30.15 12.49
C MET A 340 -1.75 30.29 12.06
N ASN A 341 -2.67 29.93 12.96
CA ASN A 341 -3.98 30.55 13.01
C ASN A 341 -4.04 31.35 14.29
N GLY A 342 -3.94 32.66 14.16
CA GLY A 342 -3.99 33.60 15.27
C GLY A 342 -3.90 35.03 14.79
N SER A 343 -5.01 35.58 14.32
CA SER A 343 -5.60 36.88 14.71
C SER A 343 -6.53 37.39 13.62
N GLU A 344 -7.83 37.21 13.84
CA GLU A 344 -8.82 38.28 13.67
C GLU A 344 -9.39 38.62 15.05
#